data_AF-A0A6M5YND0-F1
#
_entry.id   AF-A0A6M5YND0-F1
#
_cell.length_a   1.000
_cell.length_b   1.000
_cell.length_c   1.000
_cell.angle_alpha   90.00
_cell.angle_beta   90.00
_cell.angle_gamma   90.00
#
_symmetry.space_group_name_H-M   'P 1'
#
loop_
_entity.id
_entity.type
_entity.pdbx_description
1 polymer ?
#
loop_
_entity_poly.entity_id
_entity_poly.type
_entity_poly.pdbx_seq_one_letter_code
_entity_poly.pdbx_strand_id
1 'polypeptide(L)'
;MPWMVFDVESIGLHGEGYAVAWVVVDSTGREFEARREACPPAEATGTETGRAWVRDHCPALPITRPNPQEVRREFWTAWLRWKDQGAALIADCGWPVEARFLAACVDDARPAVRGGRSVPESSREFTGPYPLHELASLLVGAKQDRWKKFARLPDELPEHDPLADVRLTVRQLLEVLRRT
;
A
#
# COMPACT_ATOMS: atom_id res chain seq x y z
N MET A 1 15.40 -4.17 -12.62
CA MET A 1 14.72 -3.17 -11.79
C MET A 1 13.72 -3.90 -10.91
N PRO A 2 13.80 -3.77 -9.57
CA PRO A 2 12.78 -4.34 -8.68
C PRO A 2 11.46 -3.58 -8.75
N TRP A 3 10.36 -4.27 -8.51
CA TRP A 3 9.03 -3.70 -8.28
C TRP A 3 8.66 -3.91 -6.82
N MET A 4 8.39 -2.82 -6.10
CA MET A 4 7.75 -2.89 -4.78
C MET A 4 6.26 -2.67 -4.98
N VAL A 5 5.49 -3.75 -4.87
CA VAL A 5 4.03 -3.74 -4.93
C VAL A 5 3.53 -3.59 -3.50
N PHE A 6 2.51 -2.78 -3.26
CA PHE A 6 1.93 -2.63 -1.93
C PHE A 6 0.41 -2.51 -1.96
N ASP A 7 -0.19 -2.79 -0.82
CA ASP A 7 -1.62 -2.76 -0.56
C ASP A 7 -1.87 -2.23 0.86
N VAL A 8 -2.95 -1.47 1.07
CA VAL A 8 -3.28 -0.82 2.35
C VAL A 8 -4.72 -1.12 2.75
N GLU A 9 -4.90 -1.58 3.99
CA GLU A 9 -6.23 -1.66 4.61
C GLU A 9 -6.50 -0.43 5.47
N SER A 10 -7.69 0.16 5.34
CA SER A 10 -8.05 1.43 5.99
C SER A 10 -9.46 1.41 6.60
N ILE A 11 -9.72 2.36 7.51
CA ILE A 11 -11.05 2.53 8.11
C ILE A 11 -11.97 3.31 7.17
N GLY A 12 -12.44 2.62 6.12
CA GLY A 12 -13.21 3.21 5.02
C GLY A 12 -12.31 3.93 4.00
N LEU A 13 -12.84 4.20 2.81
CA LEU A 13 -12.06 4.67 1.65
C LEU A 13 -11.20 5.94 1.90
N HIS A 14 -11.64 6.83 2.79
CA HIS A 14 -10.89 8.05 3.13
C HIS A 14 -10.40 8.07 4.59
N GLY A 15 -10.51 6.95 5.29
CA GLY A 15 -9.96 6.78 6.63
C GLY A 15 -8.45 6.65 6.61
N GLU A 16 -7.91 6.34 7.79
CA GLU A 16 -6.50 6.08 8.00
C GLU A 16 -6.19 4.60 7.79
N GLY A 17 -5.07 4.33 7.13
CA GLY A 17 -4.56 2.97 6.95
C GLY A 17 -4.12 2.38 8.28
N TYR A 18 -4.70 1.25 8.67
CA TYR A 18 -4.33 0.52 9.89
C TYR A 18 -3.41 -0.67 9.60
N ALA A 19 -3.33 -1.11 8.33
CA ALA A 19 -2.39 -2.11 7.88
C ALA A 19 -1.87 -1.80 6.49
N VAL A 20 -0.66 -2.27 6.21
CA VAL A 20 -0.01 -2.21 4.90
C VAL A 20 0.78 -3.48 4.69
N ALA A 21 0.82 -3.98 3.47
CA ALA A 21 1.76 -5.00 3.07
C ALA A 21 2.48 -4.60 1.81
N TRP A 22 3.66 -5.18 1.61
CA TRP A 22 4.40 -5.02 0.38
C TRP A 22 5.13 -6.30 0.02
N VAL A 23 5.31 -6.49 -1.28
CA VAL A 23 6.12 -7.54 -1.88
C VAL A 23 7.07 -6.91 -2.87
N VAL A 24 8.34 -7.30 -2.82
CA VAL A 24 9.36 -6.85 -3.75
C VAL A 24 9.79 -8.00 -4.64
N VAL A 25 9.65 -7.81 -5.96
CA VAL A 25 10.01 -8.80 -6.97
C VAL A 25 10.88 -8.21 -8.07
N ASP A 26 11.64 -9.03 -8.80
CA ASP A 26 12.17 -8.64 -10.10
C ASP A 26 11.18 -8.95 -11.25
N SER A 27 11.57 -8.60 -12.48
CA SER A 27 10.77 -8.83 -13.69
C SER A 27 10.57 -10.30 -14.05
N THR A 28 11.34 -11.22 -13.45
CA THR A 28 11.14 -12.67 -13.63
C THR A 28 10.10 -13.22 -12.65
N GLY A 29 9.77 -12.45 -11.61
CA GLY A 29 8.90 -12.84 -10.51
C GLY A 29 9.63 -13.44 -9.32
N ARG A 30 10.97 -13.30 -9.26
CA ARG A 30 11.71 -13.69 -8.07
C ARG A 30 11.39 -12.71 -6.94
N GLU A 31 10.83 -13.23 -5.85
CA GLU A 31 10.57 -12.48 -4.62
C GLU A 31 11.87 -12.25 -3.83
N PHE A 32 12.09 -10.99 -3.42
CA PHE A 32 13.16 -10.58 -2.53
C PHE A 32 12.67 -10.32 -1.10
N GLU A 33 11.43 -9.82 -0.96
CA GLU A 33 10.82 -9.50 0.32
C GLU A 33 9.31 -9.60 0.23
N ALA A 34 8.70 -10.08 1.31
CA ALA A 34 7.27 -10.02 1.55
C ALA A 34 7.07 -9.65 3.02
N ARG A 35 6.35 -8.56 3.30
CA ARG A 35 6.15 -8.08 4.67
C ARG A 35 4.78 -7.45 4.84
N ARG A 36 4.23 -7.58 6.04
CA ARG A 36 2.98 -6.96 6.47
C ARG A 36 3.21 -6.26 7.80
N GLU A 37 2.65 -5.07 7.93
CA GLU A 37 2.62 -4.30 9.16
C GLU A 37 1.19 -3.91 9.46
N ALA A 38 0.76 -4.08 10.71
CA ALA A 38 -0.60 -3.75 11.14
C ALA A 38 -0.63 -3.25 12.58
N CYS A 39 -1.55 -2.32 12.85
CA CYS A 39 -1.91 -1.89 14.19
C CYS A 39 -3.38 -2.24 14.50
N PRO A 40 -3.84 -2.14 15.77
CA PRO A 40 -5.24 -2.36 16.07
C PRO A 40 -6.12 -1.38 15.27
N PRO A 41 -7.18 -1.82 14.58
CA PRO A 41 -8.05 -0.94 13.79
C PRO A 41 -8.67 0.21 14.60
N ALA A 42 -8.84 0.02 15.92
CA ALA A 42 -9.34 1.03 16.84
C ALA A 42 -8.45 2.29 16.93
N GLU A 43 -7.14 2.13 16.68
CA GLU A 43 -6.17 3.23 16.72
C GLU A 43 -6.17 4.08 15.45
N ALA A 44 -6.76 3.57 14.35
CA ALA A 44 -6.88 4.30 13.10
C ALA A 44 -8.15 5.16 13.07
N THR A 45 -8.02 6.37 12.54
CA THR A 45 -9.16 7.27 12.32
C THR A 45 -9.99 6.88 11.10
N GLY A 46 -11.30 7.13 11.12
CA GLY A 46 -12.19 6.82 10.01
C GLY A 46 -13.66 6.86 10.43
N THR A 47 -14.55 6.42 9.55
CA THR A 47 -16.00 6.45 9.81
C THR A 47 -16.45 5.21 10.59
N GLU A 48 -17.57 5.33 11.31
CA GLU A 48 -18.20 4.18 11.98
C GLU A 48 -18.60 3.09 10.97
N THR A 49 -19.09 3.48 9.81
CA THR A 49 -19.39 2.56 8.70
C THR A 49 -18.15 1.83 8.19
N GLY A 50 -17.00 2.51 8.11
CA GLY A 50 -15.72 1.90 7.76
C GLY A 50 -15.27 0.87 8.79
N ARG A 51 -15.41 1.19 10.09
CA ARG A 51 -15.12 0.23 11.17
C ARG A 51 -16.03 -1.00 11.12
N ALA A 52 -17.31 -0.79 10.85
CA ALA A 52 -18.26 -1.88 10.69
C ALA A 52 -17.87 -2.77 9.51
N TRP A 53 -17.54 -2.17 8.37
CA TRP A 53 -17.12 -2.91 7.19
C TRP A 53 -15.86 -3.75 7.47
N VAL A 54 -14.83 -3.17 8.08
CA VAL A 54 -13.59 -3.89 8.43
C VAL A 54 -13.87 -5.09 9.34
N ARG A 55 -14.69 -4.92 10.37
CA ARG A 55 -15.06 -6.02 11.28
C ARG A 55 -15.77 -7.17 10.55
N ASP A 56 -16.57 -6.85 9.54
CA ASP A 56 -17.44 -7.81 8.87
C ASP A 56 -16.76 -8.49 7.66
N HIS A 57 -15.71 -7.87 7.09
CA HIS A 57 -15.08 -8.32 5.83
C HIS A 57 -13.57 -8.58 5.92
N CYS A 58 -12.85 -7.91 6.82
CA CYS A 58 -11.40 -8.10 6.94
C CYS A 58 -11.09 -9.28 7.89
N PRO A 59 -10.09 -10.11 7.56
CA PRO A 59 -9.57 -11.11 8.48
C PRO A 59 -8.90 -10.44 9.70
N ALA A 60 -8.78 -11.20 10.79
CA ALA A 60 -7.95 -10.76 11.91
C ALA A 60 -6.46 -10.76 11.50
N LEU A 61 -5.82 -9.59 11.55
CA LEU A 61 -4.41 -9.43 11.24
C LEU A 61 -3.54 -9.52 12.52
N PRO A 62 -2.36 -10.16 12.47
CA PRO A 62 -1.36 -10.06 13.53
C PRO A 62 -0.93 -8.61 13.72
N ILE A 63 -1.04 -8.12 14.95
CA ILE A 63 -0.63 -6.76 15.32
C ILE A 63 0.88 -6.71 15.49
N THR A 64 1.55 -5.90 14.68
CA THR A 64 3.01 -5.72 14.69
C THR A 64 3.42 -4.33 15.14
N ARG A 65 2.48 -3.36 15.11
CA ARG A 65 2.70 -1.96 15.48
C ARG A 65 1.60 -1.46 16.42
N PRO A 66 1.91 -0.49 17.28
CA PRO A 66 0.92 0.02 18.23
C PRO A 66 -0.11 0.94 17.58
N ASN A 67 0.22 1.65 16.49
CA ASN A 67 -0.65 2.65 15.88
C ASN A 67 -0.32 2.88 14.38
N PRO A 68 -1.16 3.63 13.64
CA PRO A 68 -0.97 3.86 12.21
C PRO A 68 0.33 4.58 11.83
N GLN A 69 0.80 5.51 12.67
CA GLN A 69 2.04 6.24 12.44
C GLN A 69 3.24 5.28 12.39
N GLU A 70 3.26 4.29 13.28
CA GLU A 70 4.29 3.26 13.31
C GLU A 70 4.22 2.31 12.10
N VAL A 71 3.01 2.00 11.62
CA VAL A 71 2.80 1.24 10.37
C VAL A 71 3.40 2.01 9.17
N ARG A 72 3.08 3.31 9.05
CA ARG A 72 3.63 4.19 8.01
C ARG A 72 5.15 4.34 8.11
N ARG A 73 5.69 4.45 9.32
CA ARG A 73 7.14 4.54 9.55
C ARG A 73 7.87 3.32 8.98
N GLU A 74 7.41 2.12 9.27
CA GLU A 74 8.03 0.89 8.78
C GLU A 74 7.93 0.74 7.27
N PHE A 75 6.76 1.02 6.69
CA PHE A 75 6.60 1.03 5.24
C PHE A 75 7.54 2.04 4.58
N TRP A 76 7.61 3.26 5.10
CA TRP A 76 8.45 4.30 4.54
C TRP A 76 9.94 3.94 4.60
N THR A 77 10.39 3.35 5.70
CA THR A 77 11.76 2.83 5.81
C THR A 77 12.04 1.74 4.78
N ALA A 78 11.10 0.81 4.54
CA ALA A 78 11.24 -0.20 3.51
C ALA A 78 11.26 0.42 2.11
N TRP A 79 10.37 1.37 1.82
CA TRP A 79 10.34 2.10 0.56
C TRP A 79 11.67 2.78 0.27
N LEU A 80 12.22 3.55 1.21
CA LEU A 80 13.51 4.23 1.00
C LEU A 80 14.64 3.24 0.72
N ARG A 81 14.68 2.11 1.44
CA ARG A 81 15.69 1.05 1.21
C ARG A 81 15.59 0.46 -0.20
N TRP A 82 14.38 0.23 -0.69
CA TRP A 82 14.17 -0.35 -2.02
C TRP A 82 14.33 0.66 -3.15
N LYS A 83 13.91 1.91 -2.92
CA LYS A 83 14.15 3.04 -3.82
C LYS A 83 15.65 3.25 -4.08
N ASP A 84 16.48 3.16 -3.03
CA ASP A 84 17.95 3.25 -3.17
C ASP A 84 18.55 2.11 -4.03
N GLN A 85 17.85 0.99 -4.14
CA GLN A 85 18.19 -0.15 -5.00
C GLN A 85 17.54 -0.05 -6.40
N GLY A 86 16.92 1.09 -6.71
CA GLY A 86 16.27 1.35 -7.99
C GLY A 86 14.88 0.73 -8.13
N ALA A 87 14.19 0.41 -7.03
CA ALA A 87 12.82 -0.09 -7.11
C ALA A 87 11.83 1.00 -7.56
N ALA A 88 10.83 0.58 -8.34
CA ALA A 88 9.64 1.36 -8.62
C ALA A 88 8.49 0.91 -7.73
N LEU A 89 7.67 1.86 -7.25
CA LEU A 89 6.50 1.55 -6.42
C LEU A 89 5.24 1.42 -7.29
N ILE A 90 4.42 0.42 -7.00
CA ILE A 90 3.15 0.18 -7.70
C ILE A 90 2.03 -0.19 -6.72
N ALA A 91 0.84 0.36 -6.95
CA ALA A 91 -0.41 0.01 -6.28
C ALA A 91 -1.40 -0.57 -7.29
N ASP A 92 -2.41 -1.32 -6.81
CA ASP A 92 -3.63 -1.59 -7.56
C ASP A 92 -4.77 -0.74 -7.01
N CYS A 93 -5.35 0.09 -7.87
CA CYS A 93 -6.37 1.08 -7.54
C CYS A 93 -5.91 2.07 -6.46
N GLY A 94 -4.75 2.69 -6.65
CA GLY A 94 -4.08 3.52 -5.64
C GLY A 94 -4.83 4.77 -5.16
N TRP A 95 -6.00 5.10 -5.73
CA TRP A 95 -6.89 6.12 -5.21
C TRP A 95 -8.21 5.51 -4.69
N PRO A 96 -8.67 5.89 -3.48
CA PRO A 96 -8.08 6.89 -2.58
C PRO A 96 -7.13 6.36 -1.50
N VAL A 97 -7.12 5.06 -1.23
CA VAL A 97 -6.56 4.51 0.02
C VAL A 97 -5.02 4.65 0.06
N GLU A 98 -4.34 4.12 -0.95
CA GLU A 98 -2.87 4.09 -1.03
C GLU A 98 -2.29 5.49 -1.17
N ALA A 99 -2.91 6.33 -2.01
CA ALA A 99 -2.51 7.72 -2.19
C ALA A 99 -2.60 8.50 -0.86
N ARG A 100 -3.66 8.29 -0.06
CA ARG A 100 -3.79 8.91 1.26
C ARG A 100 -2.78 8.35 2.25
N PHE A 101 -2.52 7.05 2.22
CA PHE A 101 -1.49 6.43 3.05
C PHE A 101 -0.10 7.01 2.76
N LEU A 102 0.26 7.17 1.49
CA LEU A 102 1.51 7.79 1.06
C LEU A 102 1.58 9.28 1.45
N ALA A 103 0.49 10.03 1.28
CA ALA A 103 0.41 11.41 1.73
C ALA A 103 0.62 11.51 3.25
N ALA A 104 -0.04 10.65 4.03
CA ALA A 104 0.13 10.57 5.48
C ALA A 104 1.58 10.21 5.87
N CYS A 105 2.27 9.36 5.10
CA CYS A 105 3.70 9.11 5.33
C CYS A 105 4.52 10.39 5.18
N VAL A 106 4.22 11.24 4.19
CA VAL A 106 4.90 12.54 4.04
C VAL A 106 4.53 13.47 5.19
N ASP A 107 3.26 13.53 5.56
CA ASP A 107 2.75 14.43 6.58
C ASP A 107 3.29 14.11 7.99
N ASP A 108 3.52 12.83 8.32
CA ASP A 108 4.12 12.41 9.60
C ASP A 108 5.50 13.03 9.86
N ALA A 109 6.21 13.43 8.80
CA ALA A 109 7.53 14.05 8.89
C ALA A 109 7.49 15.58 8.81
N ARG A 110 6.30 16.20 8.82
CA ARG A 110 6.16 17.66 8.89
C ARG A 110 6.43 18.14 10.31
N PRO A 111 7.26 19.19 10.47
CA PRO A 111 7.37 19.90 11.74
C PRO A 111 6.02 20.41 12.24
N ALA A 112 5.82 20.39 13.57
CA ALA A 112 4.61 20.92 14.19
C ALA A 112 4.42 22.42 13.87
N VAL A 113 3.22 22.79 13.44
CA VAL A 113 2.86 24.18 13.15
C VAL A 113 2.51 24.91 14.45
N ARG A 114 3.12 26.08 14.70
CA ARG A 114 2.70 27.01 15.77
C ARG A 114 2.12 28.28 15.15
N GLY A 115 0.79 28.37 15.12
CA GLY A 115 0.05 29.53 14.61
C GLY A 115 -0.11 29.55 13.09
N GLY A 116 -1.08 30.33 12.59
CA GLY A 116 -1.58 30.33 11.19
C GLY A 116 -0.61 30.83 10.12
N ARG A 117 0.62 30.31 10.08
CA ARG A 117 1.59 30.50 9.00
C ARG A 117 1.55 29.32 8.02
N SER A 118 2.30 29.46 6.91
CA SER A 118 2.50 28.43 5.89
C SER A 118 2.92 27.09 6.49
N VAL A 119 2.46 26.00 5.87
CA VAL A 119 2.78 24.62 6.28
C VAL A 119 4.28 24.37 6.06
N PRO A 120 5.04 23.93 7.09
CA PRO A 120 6.44 23.56 6.94
C PRO A 120 6.65 22.43 5.94
N GLU A 121 7.80 22.46 5.27
CA GLU A 121 8.21 21.38 4.37
C GLU A 121 8.42 20.07 5.17
N SER A 122 7.99 18.96 4.58
CA SER A 122 8.29 17.63 5.13
C SER A 122 9.69 17.21 4.71
N SER A 123 10.47 16.61 5.62
CA SER A 123 11.74 15.97 5.22
C SER A 123 11.55 14.81 4.23
N ARG A 124 10.30 14.36 4.05
CA ARG A 124 9.90 13.30 3.12
C ARG A 124 9.39 13.82 1.77
N GLU A 125 9.18 15.13 1.61
CA GLU A 125 8.49 15.77 0.47
C GLU A 125 8.96 15.26 -0.90
N PHE A 126 10.29 15.13 -1.09
CA PHE A 126 10.89 14.72 -2.37
C PHE A 126 11.32 13.24 -2.43
N THR A 127 11.03 12.47 -1.39
CA THR A 127 11.50 11.07 -1.28
C THR A 127 10.40 10.04 -1.55
N GLY A 128 9.15 10.49 -1.68
CA GLY A 128 8.03 9.64 -2.10
C GLY A 128 8.20 9.02 -3.50
N PRO A 129 7.29 8.10 -3.85
CA PRO A 129 7.22 7.53 -5.19
C PRO A 129 6.78 8.60 -6.19
N TYR A 130 7.61 8.86 -7.20
CA TYR A 130 7.26 9.73 -8.31
C TYR A 130 7.95 9.21 -9.59
N PRO A 131 7.21 8.57 -10.52
CA PRO A 131 5.77 8.30 -10.46
C PRO A 131 5.41 7.20 -9.44
N LEU A 132 4.15 7.20 -8.99
CA LEU A 132 3.48 6.00 -8.49
C LEU A 132 2.93 5.25 -9.70
N HIS A 133 3.35 4.01 -9.91
CA HIS A 133 2.78 3.17 -10.96
C HIS A 133 1.43 2.61 -10.50
N GLU A 134 0.52 2.40 -11.45
CA GLU A 134 -0.86 2.02 -11.18
C GLU A 134 -1.21 0.79 -12.01
N LEU A 135 -1.37 -0.38 -11.36
CA LEU A 135 -1.63 -1.64 -12.05
C LEU A 135 -2.92 -1.56 -12.87
N ALA A 136 -3.97 -0.94 -12.32
CA ALA A 136 -5.23 -0.75 -13.03
C ALA A 136 -5.04 -0.07 -14.39
N SER A 137 -4.11 0.89 -14.48
CA SER A 137 -3.78 1.58 -15.74
C SER A 137 -2.97 0.69 -16.68
N LEU A 138 -2.03 -0.10 -16.15
CA LEU A 138 -1.26 -1.07 -16.93
C LEU A 138 -2.15 -2.15 -17.55
N LEU A 139 -3.14 -2.67 -16.80
CA LEU A 139 -4.12 -3.64 -17.28
C LEU A 139 -4.95 -3.06 -18.44
N VAL A 140 -5.42 -1.82 -18.32
CA VAL A 140 -6.14 -1.12 -19.40
C VAL A 140 -5.25 -0.97 -20.64
N GLY A 141 -3.99 -0.55 -20.45
CA GLY A 141 -3.01 -0.44 -21.53
C GLY A 141 -2.74 -1.77 -22.25
N ALA A 142 -2.74 -2.87 -21.48
CA ALA A 142 -2.61 -4.24 -21.99
C ALA A 142 -3.92 -4.82 -22.58
N LYS A 143 -4.99 -4.01 -22.68
CA LYS A 143 -6.32 -4.42 -23.16
C LYS A 143 -6.92 -5.58 -22.34
N GLN A 144 -6.61 -5.65 -21.06
CA GLN A 144 -7.19 -6.60 -20.13
C GLN A 144 -8.38 -5.98 -19.38
N ASP A 145 -9.36 -6.82 -19.05
CA ASP A 145 -10.50 -6.40 -18.23
C ASP A 145 -10.07 -6.25 -16.77
N ARG A 146 -9.92 -5.01 -16.31
CA ARG A 146 -9.54 -4.69 -14.93
C ARG A 146 -10.60 -5.07 -13.90
N TRP A 147 -11.84 -5.33 -14.31
CA TRP A 147 -12.94 -5.72 -13.42
C TRP A 147 -13.12 -7.24 -13.34
N LYS A 148 -12.34 -7.99 -14.13
CA LYS A 148 -12.38 -9.44 -14.10
C LYS A 148 -11.92 -9.92 -12.73
N LYS A 149 -12.79 -10.65 -12.03
CA LYS A 149 -12.38 -11.38 -10.83
C LYS A 149 -11.41 -12.49 -11.20
N PHE A 150 -10.21 -12.45 -10.62
CA PHE A 150 -9.24 -13.52 -10.75
C PHE A 150 -9.49 -14.57 -9.67
N ALA A 151 -9.36 -15.84 -10.04
CA ALA A 151 -9.24 -16.89 -9.04
C ALA A 151 -7.97 -16.64 -8.22
N ARG A 152 -8.13 -16.57 -6.90
CA ARG A 152 -7.02 -16.41 -5.95
C ARG A 152 -6.33 -17.76 -5.73
N LEU A 153 -5.00 -17.73 -5.70
CA LEU A 153 -4.17 -18.84 -5.28
C LEU A 153 -4.20 -18.99 -3.75
N PRO A 154 -3.76 -20.14 -3.19
CA PRO A 154 -3.80 -20.36 -1.73
C PRO A 154 -3.05 -19.29 -0.91
N ASP A 155 -1.99 -18.71 -1.46
CA ASP A 155 -1.18 -17.67 -0.83
C ASP A 155 -1.66 -16.24 -1.12
N GLU A 156 -2.74 -16.12 -1.89
CA GLU A 156 -3.50 -14.90 -2.19
C GLU A 156 -4.85 -14.92 -1.46
N LEU A 157 -4.96 -15.72 -0.40
CA LEU A 157 -6.12 -15.77 0.49
C LEU A 157 -5.69 -15.48 1.93
N PRO A 158 -6.60 -14.93 2.77
CA PRO A 158 -7.95 -14.49 2.43
C PRO A 158 -8.00 -13.13 1.70
N GLU A 159 -9.14 -12.80 1.09
CA GLU A 159 -9.44 -11.43 0.62
C GLU A 159 -9.36 -10.43 1.79
N HIS A 160 -8.87 -9.21 1.51
CA HIS A 160 -8.69 -8.14 2.51
C HIS A 160 -7.63 -8.42 3.59
N ASP A 161 -6.77 -9.42 3.36
CA ASP A 161 -5.45 -9.46 3.97
C ASP A 161 -4.49 -8.73 3.02
N PRO A 162 -3.85 -7.62 3.44
CA PRO A 162 -3.06 -6.82 2.50
C PRO A 162 -1.90 -7.61 1.89
N LEU A 163 -1.37 -8.62 2.59
CA LEU A 163 -0.30 -9.46 2.04
C LEU A 163 -0.81 -10.46 1.00
N ALA A 164 -2.04 -10.95 1.17
CA ALA A 164 -2.69 -11.80 0.18
C ALA A 164 -3.06 -11.00 -1.07
N ASP A 165 -3.61 -9.80 -0.86
CA ASP A 165 -4.05 -8.88 -1.92
C ASP A 165 -2.85 -8.40 -2.73
N VAL A 166 -1.75 -8.00 -2.08
CA VAL A 166 -0.53 -7.60 -2.79
C VAL A 166 0.09 -8.75 -3.61
N ARG A 167 -0.02 -10.01 -3.16
CA ARG A 167 0.48 -11.17 -3.94
C ARG A 167 -0.33 -11.40 -5.20
N LEU A 168 -1.65 -11.24 -5.13
CA LEU A 168 -2.51 -11.24 -6.30
C LEU A 168 -2.08 -10.12 -7.27
N THR A 169 -1.85 -8.91 -6.75
CA THR A 169 -1.38 -7.76 -7.52
C THR A 169 -0.02 -8.02 -8.19
N VAL A 170 0.93 -8.64 -7.48
CA VAL A 170 2.22 -9.07 -8.04
C VAL A 170 2.01 -10.04 -9.20
N ARG A 171 1.17 -11.05 -9.05
CA ARG A 171 0.92 -12.02 -10.13
C ARG A 171 0.32 -11.35 -11.36
N GLN A 172 -0.63 -10.44 -11.18
CA GLN A 172 -1.22 -9.68 -12.28
C GLN A 172 -0.20 -8.78 -12.96
N LEU A 173 0.64 -8.07 -12.20
CA LEU A 173 1.74 -7.27 -12.73
C LEU A 173 2.67 -8.12 -13.59
N LEU A 174 3.10 -9.28 -13.10
CA LEU A 174 3.99 -10.17 -13.84
C LEU A 174 3.33 -10.72 -15.11
N GLU A 175 2.01 -10.95 -15.10
CA GLU A 175 1.28 -11.32 -16.31
C GLU A 175 1.30 -10.19 -17.35
N VAL A 176 1.10 -8.94 -16.94
CA VAL A 176 1.18 -7.77 -17.83
C VAL A 176 2.59 -7.61 -18.40
N LEU A 177 3.61 -7.66 -17.55
CA LEU A 177 5.01 -7.45 -17.93
C LEU A 177 5.54 -8.52 -18.90
N ARG A 178 5.04 -9.77 -18.85
CA ARG A 178 5.43 -10.82 -19.79
C ARG A 178 4.85 -10.63 -21.19
N ARG A 179 3.84 -9.78 -21.35
CA ARG A 179 3.15 -9.54 -22.62
C ARG A 179 3.65 -8.28 -23.35
N THR A 180 4.44 -7.46 -22.67
CA THR A 180 5.10 -6.25 -23.19
C THR A 180 6.52 -6.55 -23.62
#